data_AF-V5GCK0-F1
#
_entry.id   AF-V5GCK0-F1
#
_cell.length_a   1.000
_cell.length_b   1.000
_cell.length_c   1.000
_cell.angle_alpha   90.00
_cell.angle_beta   90.00
_cell.angle_gamma   90.00
#
_symmetry.space_group_name_H-M   'P 1'
#
loop_
_entity.id
_entity.type
_entity.pdbx_description
1 polymer ?
#
loop_
_entity_poly.entity_id
_entity_poly.type
_entity_poly.pdbx_seq_one_letter_code
_entity_poly.pdbx_strand_id
1 'polypeptide(L)'
;KEECYLHSVKLCGRVEVKSPCKIACLTYRVPRNPSVGDKFASRAGQKGICSQKWPAEDLPFTETGLVPDIVFNPHGFPSRMTIAMMIEIMAGKSAALHGLVHDATPFRFTEEDTA
;
A
#
# COMPACT_ATOMS: atom_id res chain seq x y z
N LYS A 1 -9.46 24.13 -5.81
CA LYS A 1 -9.27 24.14 -4.33
C LYS A 1 -9.67 22.76 -3.83
N GLU A 2 -8.83 22.10 -3.06
CA GLU A 2 -9.15 20.78 -2.52
C GLU A 2 -10.05 20.92 -1.30
N GLU A 3 -11.02 20.02 -1.17
CA GLU A 3 -11.88 19.96 0.00
C GLU A 3 -11.07 19.48 1.22
N CYS A 4 -11.13 20.21 2.31
CA CYS A 4 -10.41 19.88 3.54
C CYS A 4 -11.31 20.05 4.77
N TYR A 5 -11.03 19.27 5.80
CA TYR A 5 -11.77 19.28 7.06
C TYR A 5 -10.84 19.65 8.20
N LEU A 6 -11.34 20.43 9.16
CA LEU A 6 -10.58 20.76 10.37
C LEU A 6 -10.38 19.48 11.20
N HIS A 7 -9.12 19.10 11.44
CA HIS A 7 -8.77 17.91 12.21
C HIS A 7 -8.50 18.26 13.68
N SER A 8 -7.74 19.31 13.95
CA SER A 8 -7.51 19.77 15.32
C SER A 8 -7.18 21.26 15.39
N VAL A 9 -7.51 21.85 16.55
CA VAL A 9 -7.18 23.22 16.93
C VAL A 9 -6.34 23.16 18.20
N LYS A 10 -5.11 23.68 18.14
CA LYS A 10 -4.24 23.80 19.31
C LYS A 10 -3.99 25.26 19.61
N LEU A 11 -4.33 25.71 20.82
CA LEU A 11 -3.97 27.03 21.31
C LEU A 11 -2.53 26.97 21.83
N CYS A 12 -1.62 27.73 21.22
CA CYS A 12 -0.21 27.72 21.58
C CYS A 12 0.05 28.73 22.71
N GLY A 13 0.22 28.20 23.93
CA GLY A 13 0.66 29.00 25.08
C GLY A 13 2.08 29.55 24.90
N ARG A 14 2.40 30.62 25.62
CA ARG A 14 3.76 31.15 25.74
C ARG A 14 4.31 30.84 27.12
N VAL A 15 5.64 30.83 27.26
CA VAL A 15 6.33 30.62 28.53
C VAL A 15 6.06 31.77 29.53
N GLU A 16 5.70 32.96 29.04
CA GLU A 16 5.35 34.11 29.87
C GLU A 16 3.90 34.05 30.39
N VAL A 17 3.77 34.05 31.72
CA VAL A 17 2.51 33.81 32.45
C VAL A 17 1.44 34.90 32.27
N LYS A 18 1.80 36.10 31.78
CA LYS A 18 0.91 37.28 31.76
C LYS A 18 0.46 37.75 30.36
N SER A 19 0.87 37.11 29.28
CA SER A 19 0.45 37.52 27.92
C SER A 19 -0.74 36.67 27.43
N PRO A 20 -1.79 37.28 26.86
CA PRO A 20 -2.91 36.52 26.33
C PRO A 20 -2.46 35.61 25.17
N CYS A 21 -3.04 34.42 25.10
CA CYS A 21 -2.75 33.45 24.05
C CYS A 21 -3.25 33.97 22.69
N LYS A 22 -2.33 34.33 21.78
CA LYS A 22 -2.65 34.93 20.47
C LYS A 22 -2.40 34.03 19.27
N ILE A 23 -2.01 32.77 19.48
CA ILE A 23 -1.62 31.86 18.40
C ILE A 23 -2.44 30.58 18.50
N ALA A 24 -3.13 30.25 17.40
CA ALA A 24 -3.81 28.98 17.22
C ALA A 24 -3.18 28.23 16.04
N CYS A 25 -2.82 26.96 16.24
CA CYS A 25 -2.40 26.04 15.19
C CYS A 25 -3.61 25.21 14.75
N LEU A 26 -3.97 25.32 13.48
CA LEU A 26 -5.06 24.59 12.86
C LEU A 26 -4.47 23.48 11.98
N THR A 27 -4.78 22.22 12.28
CA THR A 27 -4.42 21.09 11.44
C THR A 27 -5.63 20.68 10.62
N TYR A 28 -5.45 20.51 9.30
CA TYR A 28 -6.50 20.08 8.38
C TYR A 28 -6.22 18.67 7.87
N ARG A 29 -7.30 17.92 7.61
CA ARG A 29 -7.27 16.62 6.93
C ARG A 29 -7.86 16.77 5.53
N VAL A 30 -7.15 16.24 4.54
CA VAL A 30 -7.62 16.15 3.15
C VAL A 30 -7.84 14.67 2.83
N PRO A 31 -9.05 14.23 2.46
CA PRO A 31 -9.27 12.86 2.02
C PRO A 31 -8.57 12.63 0.67
N ARG A 32 -7.84 11.52 0.55
CA ARG A 32 -7.05 11.14 -0.63
C ARG A 32 -7.42 9.73 -1.05
N ASN A 33 -8.52 9.61 -1.78
CA ASN A 33 -8.91 8.33 -2.37
C ASN A 33 -7.97 8.01 -3.55
N PRO A 34 -7.60 6.73 -3.76
CA PRO A 34 -6.85 6.30 -4.92
C PRO A 34 -7.47 6.78 -6.23
N SER A 35 -6.63 7.44 -7.03
CA SER A 35 -6.99 8.07 -8.29
C SER A 35 -6.05 7.62 -9.41
N VAL A 36 -6.51 7.76 -10.65
CA VAL A 36 -5.69 7.47 -11.82
C VAL A 36 -4.49 8.42 -11.82
N GLY A 37 -3.29 7.88 -12.01
CA GLY A 37 -2.03 8.62 -11.90
C GLY A 37 -1.30 8.42 -10.56
N ASP A 38 -1.96 7.89 -9.53
CA ASP A 38 -1.31 7.55 -8.27
C ASP A 38 -0.33 6.39 -8.45
N LYS A 39 0.73 6.39 -7.63
CA LYS A 39 1.84 5.44 -7.73
C LYS A 39 1.72 4.38 -6.65
N PHE A 40 1.72 3.12 -7.08
CA PHE A 40 1.71 1.94 -6.22
C PHE A 40 3.01 1.18 -6.40
N ALA A 41 3.46 0.48 -5.36
CA ALA A 41 4.64 -0.37 -5.46
C ALA A 41 4.53 -1.60 -4.57
N SER A 42 5.05 -2.74 -5.02
CA SER A 42 5.32 -3.87 -4.14
C SER A 42 6.59 -3.64 -3.30
N ARG A 43 6.80 -4.47 -2.27
CA ARG A 43 8.02 -4.44 -1.44
C ARG A 43 9.27 -4.84 -2.22
N ALA A 44 9.12 -5.54 -3.34
CA ALA A 44 10.22 -5.92 -4.23
C ALA A 44 10.63 -4.80 -5.22
N GLY A 45 10.20 -3.56 -5.01
CA GLY A 45 10.54 -2.44 -5.88
C GLY A 45 9.76 -2.41 -7.21
N GLN A 46 8.68 -3.19 -7.34
CA GLN A 46 7.82 -3.14 -8.51
C GLN A 46 6.85 -1.96 -8.43
N LYS A 47 7.35 -0.78 -8.78
CA LYS A 47 6.56 0.45 -8.90
C LYS A 47 5.79 0.52 -10.22
N GLY A 48 4.50 0.84 -10.13
CA GLY A 48 3.59 1.15 -11.23
C GLY A 48 2.75 2.41 -10.97
N ILE A 49 2.18 2.97 -12.03
CA ILE A 49 1.19 4.05 -11.97
C ILE A 49 -0.19 3.42 -12.19
N CYS A 50 -1.18 3.79 -11.39
CA CYS A 50 -2.58 3.39 -11.63
C CYS A 50 -3.03 3.98 -12.97
N SER A 51 -3.14 3.14 -14.00
CA SER A 51 -3.55 3.54 -15.35
C SER A 51 -5.06 3.76 -15.45
N GLN A 52 -5.84 2.89 -14.81
CA GLN A 52 -7.30 2.90 -14.87
C GLN A 52 -7.88 2.22 -13.63
N LYS A 53 -9.04 2.70 -13.19
CA LYS A 53 -9.88 2.03 -12.19
C LYS A 53 -10.94 1.22 -12.94
N TRP A 54 -10.71 -0.07 -13.08
CA TRP A 54 -11.66 -0.98 -13.74
C TRP A 54 -12.80 -1.34 -12.78
N PRO A 55 -14.07 -1.37 -13.25
CA PRO A 55 -15.14 -1.94 -12.46
C PRO A 55 -14.95 -3.45 -12.32
N ALA A 56 -15.39 -4.01 -11.19
CA ALA A 56 -15.15 -5.42 -10.86
C ALA A 56 -15.80 -6.40 -11.85
N GLU A 57 -16.92 -5.99 -12.48
CA GLU A 57 -17.63 -6.77 -13.50
C GLU A 57 -16.84 -6.97 -14.80
N ASP A 58 -15.90 -6.07 -15.11
CA ASP A 58 -15.05 -6.15 -16.31
C ASP A 58 -13.72 -6.87 -16.05
N LEU A 59 -13.42 -7.20 -14.80
CA LEU A 59 -12.18 -7.88 -14.41
C LEU A 59 -12.32 -9.41 -14.53
N PRO A 60 -11.22 -10.12 -14.83
CA PRO A 60 -11.23 -11.58 -14.80
C PRO A 60 -11.47 -12.08 -13.38
N PHE A 61 -12.18 -13.21 -13.26
CA PHE A 61 -12.45 -13.86 -11.98
C PHE A 61 -11.94 -15.30 -11.98
N THR A 62 -11.58 -15.82 -10.81
CA THR A 62 -11.17 -17.22 -10.63
C THR A 62 -12.39 -18.14 -10.51
N GLU A 63 -12.20 -19.46 -10.62
CA GLU A 63 -13.27 -20.46 -10.39
C GLU A 63 -13.91 -20.34 -9.00
N THR A 64 -13.15 -19.87 -8.01
CA THR A 64 -13.63 -19.59 -6.65
C THR A 64 -14.36 -18.24 -6.53
N GLY A 65 -14.54 -17.51 -7.64
CA GLY A 65 -15.20 -16.20 -7.69
C GLY A 65 -14.35 -15.02 -7.22
N LEU A 66 -13.02 -15.16 -7.13
CA LEU A 66 -12.16 -14.07 -6.69
C LEU A 66 -11.85 -13.13 -7.85
N VAL A 67 -12.04 -11.83 -7.63
CA VAL A 67 -11.67 -10.75 -8.54
C VAL A 67 -10.40 -10.08 -8.02
N PRO A 68 -9.38 -9.84 -8.86
CA PRO A 68 -8.13 -9.23 -8.41
C PRO A 68 -8.31 -7.73 -8.09
N ASP A 69 -7.73 -7.26 -6.99
CA ASP A 69 -7.69 -5.84 -6.65
C ASP A 69 -6.70 -5.04 -7.52
N ILE A 70 -5.59 -5.67 -7.90
CA ILE A 70 -4.51 -5.06 -8.68
C ILE A 70 -4.11 -6.02 -9.80
N VAL A 71 -4.07 -5.50 -11.03
CA VAL A 71 -3.54 -6.21 -12.20
C VAL A 71 -2.19 -5.59 -12.58
N PHE A 72 -1.16 -6.44 -12.69
CA PHE A 72 0.18 -6.03 -13.08
C PHE A 72 0.60 -6.76 -14.37
N ASN A 73 1.30 -6.06 -15.25
CA ASN A 73 1.74 -6.61 -16.53
C ASN A 73 2.90 -7.61 -16.34
N PRO A 74 2.80 -8.86 -16.80
CA PRO A 74 3.88 -9.85 -16.69
C PRO A 74 5.20 -9.40 -17.35
N HIS A 75 5.14 -8.53 -18.36
CA HIS A 75 6.33 -7.98 -19.01
C HIS A 75 7.20 -7.12 -18.07
N GLY A 76 6.70 -6.75 -16.89
CA GLY A 76 7.48 -6.07 -15.86
C GLY A 76 8.47 -6.95 -15.10
N PHE A 77 8.42 -8.28 -15.27
CA PHE A 77 9.31 -9.22 -14.56
C PHE A 77 10.65 -9.47 -15.25
N PRO A 78 10.72 -9.80 -16.56
CA PRO A 78 11.98 -10.24 -17.18
C PRO A 78 13.12 -9.23 -17.07
N SER A 79 12.83 -7.94 -17.20
CA SER A 79 13.84 -6.87 -17.15
C SER A 79 14.28 -6.50 -15.72
N ARG A 80 13.42 -6.72 -14.73
CA ARG A 80 13.68 -6.32 -13.33
C ARG A 80 14.15 -7.47 -12.46
N MET A 81 13.93 -8.71 -12.88
CA MET A 81 14.36 -9.93 -12.20
C MET A 81 13.91 -10.00 -10.73
N THR A 82 12.72 -9.45 -10.43
CA THR A 82 12.15 -9.37 -9.07
C THR A 82 11.38 -10.64 -8.69
N ILE A 83 12.08 -11.79 -8.73
CA ILE A 83 11.50 -13.11 -8.41
C ILE A 83 10.93 -13.16 -6.98
N ALA A 84 11.49 -12.38 -6.07
CA ALA A 84 11.01 -12.26 -4.69
C ALA A 84 9.51 -11.91 -4.61
N MET A 85 8.97 -11.10 -5.53
CA MET A 85 7.54 -10.78 -5.56
C MET A 85 6.69 -12.01 -5.91
N MET A 86 7.17 -12.90 -6.78
CA MET A 86 6.44 -14.13 -7.11
C MET A 86 6.39 -15.08 -5.91
N ILE A 87 7.53 -15.24 -5.21
CA ILE A 87 7.63 -16.03 -3.98
C ILE A 87 6.70 -15.45 -2.91
N GLU A 88 6.69 -14.12 -2.74
CA GLU A 88 5.82 -13.41 -1.78
C GLU A 88 4.33 -13.64 -2.08
N ILE A 89 3.92 -13.62 -3.35
CA ILE A 89 2.52 -13.88 -3.75
C ILE A 89 2.10 -15.31 -3.41
N MET A 90 2.96 -16.30 -3.69
CA MET A 90 2.68 -17.71 -3.37
C MET A 90 2.58 -17.94 -1.86
N ALA A 91 3.56 -17.44 -1.10
CA ALA A 91 3.54 -17.49 0.35
C ALA A 91 2.31 -16.78 0.92
N GLY A 92 2.00 -15.57 0.43
CA GLY A 92 0.83 -14.80 0.86
C GLY A 92 -0.50 -15.52 0.63
N LYS A 93 -0.67 -16.17 -0.52
CA LYS A 93 -1.85 -16.98 -0.81
C LYS A 93 -1.97 -18.18 0.14
N SER A 94 -0.87 -18.91 0.36
CA SER A 94 -0.82 -20.03 1.32
C SER A 94 -1.15 -19.56 2.75
N ALA A 95 -0.54 -18.47 3.20
CA ALA A 95 -0.81 -17.84 4.49
C ALA A 95 -2.29 -17.50 4.68
N ALA A 96 -2.93 -16.90 3.67
CA ALA A 96 -4.35 -16.52 3.72
C ALA A 96 -5.29 -17.73 3.81
N LEU A 97 -4.95 -18.84 3.15
CA LEU A 97 -5.76 -20.07 3.18
C LEU A 97 -5.61 -20.86 4.48
N HIS A 98 -4.39 -20.91 5.03
CA HIS A 98 -4.07 -21.74 6.20
C HIS A 98 -4.04 -20.98 7.52
N GLY A 99 -4.18 -19.64 7.50
CA GLY A 99 -4.10 -18.81 8.70
C GLY A 99 -2.69 -18.77 9.30
N LEU A 100 -1.66 -18.85 8.45
CA LEU A 100 -0.25 -18.90 8.85
C LEU A 100 0.46 -17.59 8.51
N VAL A 101 1.64 -17.39 9.10
CA VAL A 101 2.57 -16.31 8.73
C VAL A 101 3.87 -16.97 8.29
N HIS A 102 4.28 -16.72 7.06
CA HIS A 102 5.54 -17.24 6.52
C HIS A 102 6.69 -16.31 6.89
N ASP A 103 7.80 -16.90 7.33
CA ASP A 103 9.05 -16.16 7.55
C ASP A 103 9.74 -15.92 6.21
N ALA A 104 10.08 -14.66 5.95
CA ALA A 104 10.76 -14.20 4.74
C ALA A 104 12.16 -13.65 5.04
N THR A 105 12.77 -14.06 6.15
CA THR A 105 14.14 -13.67 6.53
C THR A 105 15.12 -14.13 5.44
N PRO A 106 15.97 -13.21 4.92
CA PRO A 106 16.95 -13.56 3.89
C PRO A 106 17.91 -14.67 4.35
N PHE A 107 18.39 -15.48 3.41
CA PHE A 107 19.38 -16.55 3.62
C PHE A 107 18.94 -17.72 4.52
N ARG A 108 17.63 -17.90 4.73
CA ARG A 108 17.10 -19.06 5.46
C ARG A 108 17.01 -20.33 4.62
N PHE A 109 16.79 -20.20 3.32
CA PHE A 109 16.57 -21.31 2.39
C PHE A 109 17.76 -21.48 1.46
N THR A 110 18.06 -22.73 1.10
CA THR A 110 19.11 -23.09 0.12
C THR A 110 18.54 -24.02 -0.96
N GLU A 111 19.39 -24.45 -1.89
CA GLU A 111 18.97 -25.43 -2.90
C GLU A 111 18.74 -26.83 -2.29
N GLU A 112 19.44 -27.16 -1.20
CA GLU A 112 19.29 -28.42 -0.46
C GLU A 112 18.19 -28.37 0.61
N ASP A 113 17.88 -27.18 1.15
CA ASP A 113 16.86 -26.95 2.18
C ASP A 113 15.87 -25.87 1.70
N THR A 114 14.84 -26.31 0.98
CA THR A 114 13.84 -25.45 0.34
C THR A 114 12.66 -25.11 1.26
N ALA A 115 11.94 -24.03 0.92
CA ALA A 115 10.82 -23.49 1.69
C ALA A 115 9.52 -24.31 1.60
#